data_AF-A0A1H0P8X1-F1
#
_entry.id   AF-A0A1H0P8X1-F1
#
_cell.length_a   1.000
_cell.length_b   1.000
_cell.length_c   1.000
_cell.angle_alpha   90.00
_cell.angle_beta   90.00
_cell.angle_gamma   90.00
#
_symmetry.space_group_name_H-M   'P 1'
#
loop_
_entity.id
_entity.type
_entity.pdbx_description
1 polymer ?
#
loop_
_entity_poly.entity_id
_entity_poly.type
_entity_poly.pdbx_seq_one_letter_code
_entity_poly.pdbx_strand_id
1 'polypeptide(L)' 'MADVMHKGAYPVGGELVRRLVAGRFPRWKGLDVRPVASGGTVNALFRLGEERWCGCR' A
#
# COMPACT_ATOMS: atom_id res chain seq x y z
N MET A 1 -0.97 18.18 4.63
CA MET A 1 -1.91 17.50 5.53
C MET A 1 -2.68 16.51 4.66
N ALA A 2 -2.37 15.22 4.77
CA ALA A 2 -3.05 14.20 3.97
C ALA A 2 -4.51 14.13 4.45
N ASP A 3 -5.44 14.51 3.57
CA ASP A 3 -6.87 14.46 3.82
C ASP A 3 -7.24 13.03 4.21
N VAL A 4 -7.81 12.89 5.41
CA VAL A 4 -8.00 11.60 6.06
C VAL A 4 -9.00 10.80 5.22
N MET A 5 -8.66 9.54 4.96
CA MET A 5 -9.60 8.52 4.49
C MET A 5 -10.97 8.72 5.16
N HIS A 6 -12.07 8.46 4.45
CA HIS A 6 -13.44 8.66 4.93
C HIS A 6 -13.63 8.39 6.44
N LYS A 7 -14.34 9.27 7.16
CA LYS A 7 -14.63 9.14 8.60
C LYS A 7 -15.15 7.73 8.92
N GLY A 8 -14.29 6.89 9.51
CA GLY A 8 -14.56 5.46 9.76
C GLY A 8 -13.52 4.50 9.17
N ALA A 9 -12.57 5.00 8.39
CA ALA A 9 -11.46 4.20 7.91
C ALA A 9 -10.57 3.75 9.07
N TYR A 10 -10.31 2.43 9.14
CA TYR A 10 -9.36 1.88 10.09
C TYR A 10 -7.92 2.18 9.65
N PRO A 11 -7.04 2.56 10.58
CA PRO A 11 -5.63 2.77 10.25
C PRO A 11 -5.00 1.43 9.82
N VAL A 12 -4.66 1.31 8.54
CA VAL A 12 -3.93 0.15 7.99
C VAL A 12 -2.46 0.52 7.87
N GLY A 13 -1.59 -0.23 8.55
CA GLY A 13 -0.14 -0.05 8.51
C GLY A 13 0.58 -0.97 7.52
N GLY A 14 1.77 -0.59 7.07
CA GLY A 14 2.57 -1.36 6.12
C GLY A 14 2.98 -2.75 6.63
N GLU A 15 3.16 -2.93 7.93
CA GLU A 15 3.50 -4.24 8.50
C GLU A 15 2.37 -5.27 8.33
N LEU A 16 1.12 -4.84 8.56
CA LEU A 16 -0.06 -5.69 8.35
C LEU A 16 -0.15 -6.13 6.88
N VAL A 17 0.01 -5.17 5.96
CA VAL A 17 0.01 -5.44 4.53
C VAL A 17 1.12 -6.41 4.14
N ARG A 18 2.34 -6.22 4.67
CA ARG A 18 3.48 -7.13 4.43
C ARG A 18 3.17 -8.57 4.84
N ARG A 19 2.54 -8.78 5.99
CA ARG A 19 2.14 -10.13 6.46
C ARG A 19 1.11 -10.76 5.54
N LEU A 20 0.10 -10.00 5.13
CA LEU A 20 -0.96 -10.47 4.22
C LEU A 20 -0.40 -10.85 2.84
N VAL A 21 0.47 -10.00 2.27
CA VAL A 21 1.14 -10.28 1.01
C VAL A 21 2.02 -11.52 1.11
N ALA A 22 2.82 -11.66 2.18
CA ALA A 22 3.67 -12.83 2.38
C ALA A 22 2.88 -14.14 2.51
N GLY A 23 1.70 -14.10 3.15
CA GLY A 23 0.84 -15.27 3.31
C GLY A 23 0.14 -15.69 2.02
N ARG A 24 -0.31 -14.72 1.20
CA ARG A 24 -1.09 -14.98 -0.02
C ARG A 24 -0.23 -15.12 -1.28
N PHE A 25 0.93 -14.48 -1.30
CA PHE A 25 1.84 -14.41 -2.44
C PHE A 25 3.29 -14.69 -1.98
N PRO A 26 3.66 -15.97 -1.78
CA PRO A 26 4.99 -16.35 -1.28
C PRO A 26 6.15 -15.80 -2.11
N ARG A 27 5.95 -15.63 -3.44
CA ARG A 27 6.96 -15.06 -4.36
C ARG A 27 7.29 -13.59 -4.09
N TRP A 28 6.44 -12.87 -3.36
CA TRP A 28 6.61 -11.46 -3.00
C TRP A 28 6.96 -11.27 -1.52
N LYS A 29 7.19 -12.37 -0.80
CA LYS A 29 7.65 -12.36 0.58
C LYS A 29 9.02 -11.69 0.66
N GLY A 30 9.08 -10.57 1.37
CA GLY A 30 10.32 -9.81 1.58
C GLY A 30 10.42 -8.51 0.76
N LEU A 31 9.45 -8.22 -0.12
CA LEU A 31 9.38 -6.92 -0.78
C LEU A 31 8.96 -5.82 0.21
N ASP A 32 9.55 -4.64 0.05
CA ASP A 32 9.23 -3.47 0.87
C ASP A 32 7.79 -2.98 0.61
N VAL A 33 7.13 -2.44 1.63
CA VAL A 33 5.73 -1.98 1.54
C VAL A 33 5.65 -0.54 2.02
N ARG A 34 5.41 0.39 1.10
CA ARG A 34 5.37 1.83 1.40
C ARG A 34 3.97 2.40 1.16
N PRO A 35 3.41 3.18 2.10
CA PRO A 35 2.12 3.83 1.88
C PRO A 35 2.24 4.85 0.73
N VAL A 36 1.20 4.91 -0.10
CA VAL A 36 1.06 5.90 -1.16
C VAL A 36 0.04 6.93 -0.69
N ALA A 37 0.40 8.21 -0.75
CA ALA A 37 -0.55 9.28 -0.47
C ALA A 37 -1.71 9.19 -1.47
N SER A 38 -2.91 8.87 -0.97
CA SER A 38 -4.13 8.84 -1.75
C SER A 38 -5.01 10.01 -1.34
N GLY A 39 -5.51 10.78 -2.31
CA GLY A 39 -6.47 11.85 -2.07
C GLY A 39 -7.88 11.29 -1.94
N GLY A 40 -8.34 11.05 -0.71
CA GLY A 40 -9.77 10.85 -0.40
C GLY A 40 -10.43 9.58 -0.94
N THR A 41 -9.67 8.57 -1.36
CA THR A 41 -10.27 7.30 -1.81
C THR A 41 -10.68 6.42 -0.63
N VAL A 42 -11.66 5.53 -0.83
CA VAL A 42 -12.11 4.57 0.18
C VAL A 42 -11.10 3.44 0.44
N ASN A 43 -9.99 3.41 -0.29
CA ASN A 43 -8.96 2.39 -0.22
C ASN A 43 -7.61 2.96 0.25
N ALA A 44 -6.88 2.17 1.03
CA ALA A 44 -5.49 2.46 1.34
C ALA A 44 -4.59 1.89 0.24
N LEU A 45 -3.73 2.73 -0.33
CA LEU A 45 -2.80 2.32 -1.38
C LEU A 45 -1.40 2.09 -0.80
N PHE A 46 -0.80 0.97 -1.18
CA PHE A 46 0.58 0.62 -0.82
C PHE A 46 1.35 0.25 -2.07
N ARG A 47 2.59 0.73 -2.16
CA ARG A 47 3.56 0.30 -3.14
C ARG A 47 4.32 -0.90 -2.60
N LEU A 48 4.43 -1.94 -3.43
CA LEU A 48 5.19 -3.15 -3.14
C LEU A 48 6.49 -3.15 -3.95
N GLY A 49 7.62 -3.32 -3.28
CA GLY A 49 8.94 -3.28 -3.89
C GLY A 49 9.32 -1.90 -4.45
N GLU A 50 10.40 -1.89 -5.23
CA GLU A 50 11.01 -0.65 -5.75
C GLU A 50 10.51 -0.25 -7.14
N GLU A 51 9.59 -1.04 -7.72
CA GLU A 51 9.19 -0.87 -9.11
C GLU A 51 8.44 0.45 -9.31
N ARG A 52 9.08 1.33 -10.05
CA ARG A 52 8.54 2.58 -10.57
C ARG A 52 8.17 2.29 -12.02
N TRP A 53 6.89 2.06 -12.28
CA TRP A 53 6.37 2.09 -13.65
C TRP A 53 6.58 3.51 -14.19
N CYS A 54 7.67 3.71 -14.91
CA CYS A 54 7.85 4.89 -15.76
C CYS A 54 7.37 4.48 -17.14
N GLY A 55 6.06 4.64 -17.37
CA GLY A 55 5.42 4.30 -18.64
C GLY A 55 4.62 5.48 -19.15
N CYS A 56 5.31 6.50 -19.64
CA CYS A 56 4.85 7.24 -20.81
C CYS A 56 5.62 6.69 -22.01
N ARG A 57 5.02 5.74 -22.72
CA ARG A 57 5.11 5.68 -24.17
C ARG A 57 3.70 5.45 -24.69
#